data_AF-A0A8T5QTX1-F1
#
_entry.id   AF-A0A8T5QTX1-F1
#
_cell.length_a   1.000
_cell.length_b   1.000
_cell.length_c   1.000
_cell.angle_alpha   90.00
_cell.angle_beta   90.00
_cell.angle_gamma   90.00
#
_symmetry.space_group_name_H-M   'P 1'
#
loop_
_entity.id
_entity.type
_entity.pdbx_description
1 polymer ?
#
loop_
_entity_poly.entity_id
_entity_poly.type
_entity_poly.pdbx_seq_one_letter_code
_entity_poly.pdbx_strand_id
1 'polypeptide(L)'
;MAKKISMDMALGEITLRKYEKPDKLSGRDLIKKFCLSIGLLQPGDSRDVIVDVLQALLEAQQKKKELSSEEIRYEASKNRKKRKLELKGLASSNVRRQLLRLRDLFIVEKVANNYRINENMNLSEIFAEKI
;
A
#
# COMPACT_ATOMS: atom_id res chain seq x y z
N MET A 1 -47.90 20.91 3.69
CA MET A 1 -46.84 20.52 2.74
C MET A 1 -45.52 21.05 3.26
N ALA A 2 -44.47 20.23 3.37
CA ALA A 2 -43.18 20.67 3.86
C ALA A 2 -42.55 21.68 2.87
N LYS A 3 -42.11 22.83 3.38
CA LYS A 3 -41.49 23.91 2.60
C LYS A 3 -40.13 23.42 2.09
N LYS A 4 -39.96 23.32 0.77
CA LYS A 4 -38.67 22.97 0.15
C LYS A 4 -37.70 24.13 0.38
N ILE A 5 -36.64 23.88 1.16
CA ILE A 5 -35.58 24.85 1.44
C ILE A 5 -34.39 24.47 0.56
N SER A 6 -33.89 25.40 -0.24
CA SER A 6 -32.65 25.23 -0.99
C SER A 6 -31.49 25.51 -0.03
N MET A 7 -30.71 24.48 0.30
CA MET A 7 -29.50 24.62 1.10
C MET A 7 -28.29 24.55 0.17
N ASP A 8 -27.41 25.54 0.27
CA ASP A 8 -26.15 25.55 -0.45
C ASP A 8 -25.17 24.64 0.29
N MET A 9 -24.74 23.54 -0.35
CA MET A 9 -23.87 22.54 0.26
C MET A 9 -22.74 22.21 -0.72
N ALA A 10 -21.51 22.16 -0.21
CA ALA A 10 -20.35 21.80 -1.02
C ALA A 10 -20.56 20.40 -1.62
N LEU A 11 -20.35 20.28 -2.94
CA LEU A 11 -20.45 19.01 -3.66
C LEU A 11 -19.29 18.05 -3.32
N GLY A 12 -18.22 18.56 -2.71
CA GLY A 12 -17.08 17.76 -2.25
C GLY A 12 -16.08 18.58 -1.45
N GLU A 13 -15.22 17.88 -0.72
CA GLU A 13 -14.11 18.45 0.05
C GLU A 13 -12.80 17.79 -0.39
N ILE A 14 -11.72 18.59 -0.49
CA ILE A 14 -10.37 18.08 -0.65
C ILE A 14 -9.59 18.42 0.62
N THR A 15 -9.19 17.40 1.36
CA THR A 15 -8.32 17.57 2.53
C THR A 15 -6.86 17.43 2.11
N LEU A 16 -6.13 18.54 2.06
CA LEU A 16 -4.68 18.52 1.83
C LEU A 16 -3.95 18.26 3.16
N ARG A 17 -3.16 17.18 3.20
CA ARG A 17 -2.36 16.84 4.38
C ARG A 17 -0.89 17.10 4.13
N LYS A 18 -0.29 17.96 4.96
CA LYS A 18 1.15 18.16 4.98
C LYS A 18 1.80 17.08 5.84
N TYR A 19 2.54 16.17 5.21
CA TYR A 19 3.39 15.22 5.93
C TYR A 19 4.79 15.80 6.10
N GLU A 20 5.38 15.60 7.28
CA GLU A 20 6.77 15.93 7.53
C GLU A 20 7.71 14.98 6.77
N LYS A 21 8.91 15.47 6.45
CA LYS A 21 9.94 14.65 5.82
C LYS A 21 10.32 13.48 6.75
N PRO A 22 10.44 12.25 6.22
CA PRO A 22 10.65 11.06 7.04
C PRO A 22 12.13 10.84 7.43
N ASP A 23 12.84 11.89 7.86
CA ASP A 23 14.31 11.90 7.97
C ASP A 23 14.88 10.86 8.97
N LYS A 24 14.06 10.38 9.92
CA LYS A 24 14.44 9.40 10.96
C LYS A 24 13.76 8.04 10.81
N LEU A 25 13.00 7.81 9.74
CA LEU A 25 12.22 6.59 9.56
C LEU A 25 12.93 5.59 8.65
N SER A 26 12.77 4.31 8.94
CA SER A 26 13.37 3.24 8.15
C SER A 26 12.44 2.04 7.99
N GLY A 27 12.69 1.24 6.96
CA GLY A 27 11.93 0.03 6.64
C GLY A 27 10.43 0.28 6.58
N ARG A 28 9.65 -0.51 7.33
CA ARG A 28 8.18 -0.45 7.34
C ARG A 28 7.60 0.93 7.63
N ASP A 29 8.19 1.72 8.52
CA ASP A 29 7.62 3.01 8.91
C ASP A 29 7.74 4.03 7.76
N LEU A 30 8.83 3.95 7.00
CA LEU A 30 9.00 4.72 5.77
C LEU A 30 7.97 4.28 4.71
N ILE A 31 7.79 2.97 4.51
CA ILE A 31 6.79 2.42 3.58
C ILE A 31 5.38 2.84 4.01
N LYS A 32 5.09 2.87 5.31
CA LYS A 32 3.80 3.34 5.84
C LYS A 32 3.57 4.82 5.53
N LYS A 33 4.59 5.67 5.68
CA LYS A 33 4.52 7.09 5.30
C LYS A 33 4.30 7.25 3.80
N PHE A 34 4.99 6.46 2.99
CA PHE A 34 4.76 6.42 1.55
C PHE A 34 3.31 6.04 1.21
N CYS A 35 2.77 4.96 1.79
CA CYS A 35 1.38 4.56 1.61
C CYS A 35 0.37 5.64 2.05
N LEU A 36 0.69 6.42 3.09
CA LEU A 36 -0.12 7.57 3.50
C LEU A 36 -0.06 8.72 2.49
N SER A 37 1.12 9.02 1.93
CA SER A 37 1.29 10.14 0.99
C SER A 37 0.59 9.92 -0.34
N ILE A 38 0.44 8.66 -0.78
CA ILE A 38 -0.22 8.30 -2.05
C ILE A 38 -1.68 7.88 -1.87
N GLY A 39 -2.24 8.04 -0.66
CA GLY A 39 -3.65 7.76 -0.37
C GLY A 39 -4.00 6.26 -0.24
N LEU A 40 -3.02 5.35 -0.24
CA LEU A 40 -3.25 3.92 0.00
C LEU A 40 -3.71 3.61 1.42
N LEU A 41 -3.32 4.47 2.38
CA LEU A 41 -3.73 4.42 3.77
C LEU A 41 -4.30 5.76 4.21
N GLN A 42 -5.19 5.69 5.20
CA GLN A 42 -5.68 6.86 5.91
C GLN A 42 -5.12 6.89 7.35
N PRO A 43 -4.90 8.08 7.94
CA PRO A 43 -4.64 8.22 9.36
C PRO A 43 -5.73 7.53 10.18
N GLY A 44 -5.33 6.83 11.24
CA GLY A 44 -6.25 6.05 12.06
C GLY A 44 -6.62 4.67 11.48
N ASP A 45 -6.19 4.34 10.26
CA ASP A 45 -6.41 3.00 9.73
C ASP A 45 -5.50 1.99 10.45
N SER A 46 -6.13 1.13 11.25
CA SER A 46 -5.46 0.05 11.98
C SER A 46 -5.08 -1.12 11.08
N ARG A 47 -5.70 -1.24 9.90
CA ARG A 47 -5.47 -2.35 8.97
C ARG A 47 -4.48 -1.95 7.89
N ASP A 48 -3.21 -1.92 8.26
CA ASP A 48 -2.10 -1.51 7.41
C ASP A 48 -1.43 -2.67 6.64
N VAL A 49 -2.18 -3.72 6.31
CA VAL A 49 -1.68 -4.93 5.61
C VAL A 49 -1.00 -4.61 4.29
N ILE A 50 -1.46 -3.56 3.59
CA ILE A 50 -0.86 -3.11 2.34
C ILE A 50 0.62 -2.70 2.51
N VAL A 51 1.00 -2.19 3.69
CA VAL A 51 2.41 -1.86 4.01
C VAL A 51 3.24 -3.13 4.04
N ASP A 52 2.75 -4.19 4.68
CA ASP A 52 3.48 -5.44 4.80
C ASP A 52 3.58 -6.18 3.46
N VAL A 53 2.53 -6.10 2.63
CA VAL A 53 2.53 -6.62 1.25
C VAL A 53 3.55 -5.88 0.39
N LEU A 54 3.55 -4.55 0.43
CA LEU A 54 4.51 -3.74 -0.33
C LEU A 54 5.94 -3.96 0.16
N GLN A 55 6.14 -4.05 1.48
CA GLN A 55 7.44 -4.37 2.06
C GLN A 55 7.98 -5.73 1.57
N ALA A 56 7.14 -6.77 1.57
CA ALA A 56 7.55 -8.09 1.08
C ALA A 56 7.99 -8.06 -0.39
N LEU A 57 7.30 -7.29 -1.23
CA LEU A 57 7.65 -7.13 -2.65
C LEU A 57 8.94 -6.33 -2.85
N LEU A 58 9.16 -5.24 -2.10
CA LEU A 58 10.41 -4.47 -2.16
C LEU A 58 11.61 -5.30 -1.68
N GLU A 59 11.45 -6.10 -0.62
CA GLU A 59 12.49 -7.02 -0.15
C GLU A 59 12.78 -8.14 -1.17
N ALA A 60 11.77 -8.58 -1.93
CA ALA A 60 11.93 -9.55 -3.01
C ALA A 60 12.61 -8.93 -4.25
N GLN A 61 12.27 -7.68 -4.58
CA GLN A 61 12.87 -6.91 -5.66
C GLN A 61 14.39 -6.78 -5.49
N GLN A 62 14.86 -6.48 -4.28
CA GLN A 62 16.30 -6.42 -3.95
C GLN A 62 17.01 -7.75 -4.25
N LYS A 63 16.29 -8.87 -4.18
CA LYS A 63 16.78 -10.22 -4.48
C LYS A 63 16.47 -10.65 -5.92
N LYS A 64 15.87 -9.78 -6.73
CA LYS A 64 15.36 -10.05 -8.09
C LYS A 64 14.43 -11.28 -8.14
N LYS A 65 13.59 -11.44 -7.11
CA LYS A 65 12.64 -12.54 -7.00
C LYS A 65 11.21 -12.06 -7.23
N GLU A 66 10.44 -12.87 -7.92
CA GLU A 66 9.00 -12.75 -8.04
C GLU A 66 8.34 -13.64 -6.99
N LEU A 67 7.22 -13.21 -6.42
CA LEU A 67 6.53 -13.95 -5.36
C LEU A 67 5.07 -14.23 -5.73
N SER A 68 4.60 -15.44 -5.45
CA SER A 68 3.18 -15.77 -5.47
C SER A 68 2.42 -15.06 -4.34
N SER A 69 1.09 -14.99 -4.45
CA SER A 69 0.26 -14.37 -3.40
C SER A 69 0.41 -15.04 -2.03
N GLU A 70 0.72 -16.34 -2.02
CA GLU A 70 0.86 -17.12 -0.79
C GLU A 70 2.23 -16.91 -0.13
N GLU A 71 3.30 -16.79 -0.94
CA GLU A 71 4.63 -16.41 -0.45
C GLU A 71 4.64 -14.98 0.10
N ILE A 72 3.95 -14.04 -0.56
CA ILE A 72 3.78 -12.67 -0.07
C ILE A 72 3.08 -12.67 1.29
N ARG A 73 2.01 -13.46 1.45
CA ARG A 73 1.33 -13.61 2.73
C ARG A 73 2.27 -14.16 3.80
N TYR A 74 3.07 -15.17 3.45
CA TYR A 74 4.03 -15.78 4.36
C TYR A 74 5.10 -14.78 4.83
N GLU A 75 5.74 -14.05 3.91
CA GLU A 75 6.74 -13.04 4.27
C GLU A 75 6.11 -11.87 5.05
N ALA A 76 4.91 -11.42 4.69
CA ALA A 76 4.17 -10.41 5.46
C ALA A 76 3.89 -10.88 6.90
N SER A 77 3.47 -12.14 7.08
CA SER A 77 3.25 -12.75 8.40
C SER A 77 4.54 -12.81 9.22
N LYS A 78 5.64 -13.22 8.60
CA LYS A 78 6.97 -13.28 9.21
C LYS A 78 7.46 -11.89 9.63
N ASN A 79 7.27 -10.88 8.78
CA ASN A 79 7.63 -9.49 9.07
C ASN A 79 6.82 -8.91 10.24
N ARG A 80 5.51 -9.22 10.33
CA ARG A 80 4.68 -8.85 11.48
C ARG A 80 5.10 -9.54 12.77
N LYS A 81 5.37 -10.85 12.73
CA LYS A 81 5.85 -11.61 13.91
C LYS A 81 7.16 -11.05 14.47
N LYS A 82 8.13 -10.75 13.60
CA LYS A 82 9.41 -10.12 14.00
C LYS A 82 9.20 -8.80 14.74
N ARG A 83 8.20 -8.03 14.33
CA ARG A 83 7.86 -6.71 14.90
C ARG A 83 6.81 -6.78 16.02
N LYS A 84 6.40 -7.98 16.45
CA LYS A 84 5.34 -8.21 17.44
C LYS A 84 4.02 -7.51 17.10
N LEU A 85 3.69 -7.43 15.81
CA LEU A 85 2.43 -6.86 15.31
C LEU A 85 1.35 -7.95 15.18
N GLU A 86 0.09 -7.56 15.32
CA GLU A 86 -1.05 -8.46 15.14
C GLU A 86 -1.11 -9.02 13.72
N LEU A 87 -1.45 -10.31 13.57
CA LEU A 87 -1.60 -10.96 12.25
C LEU A 87 -2.96 -10.69 11.57
N LYS A 88 -3.71 -9.72 12.09
CA LYS A 88 -5.04 -9.37 11.61
C LYS A 88 -4.99 -8.86 10.17
N GLY A 89 -5.87 -9.42 9.32
CA GLY A 89 -6.01 -9.00 7.93
C GLY A 89 -5.07 -9.69 6.93
N LEU A 90 -4.29 -10.70 7.34
CA LEU A 90 -3.42 -11.46 6.41
C LEU A 90 -4.14 -12.61 5.70
N ALA A 91 -5.47 -12.67 5.68
CA ALA A 91 -6.19 -13.67 4.89
C ALA A 91 -5.85 -13.55 3.39
N SER A 92 -5.74 -14.68 2.68
CA SER A 92 -5.35 -14.67 1.25
C SER A 92 -6.23 -13.78 0.38
N SER A 93 -7.53 -13.74 0.66
CA SER A 93 -8.48 -12.86 -0.05
C SER A 93 -8.12 -11.38 0.12
N ASN A 94 -7.70 -10.96 1.32
CA ASN A 94 -7.28 -9.59 1.55
C ASN A 94 -5.94 -9.29 0.89
N VAL A 95 -4.96 -10.21 0.98
CA VAL A 95 -3.66 -10.04 0.30
C VAL A 95 -3.86 -9.84 -1.20
N ARG A 96 -4.70 -10.66 -1.85
CA ARG A 96 -5.04 -10.49 -3.28
C ARG A 96 -5.71 -9.16 -3.57
N ARG A 97 -6.59 -8.67 -2.69
CA ARG A 97 -7.21 -7.34 -2.82
C ARG A 97 -6.17 -6.22 -2.72
N GLN A 98 -5.21 -6.31 -1.80
CA GLN A 98 -4.15 -5.31 -1.69
C GLN A 98 -3.20 -5.35 -2.90
N LEU A 99 -2.90 -6.55 -3.43
CA LEU A 99 -2.14 -6.70 -4.67
C LEU A 99 -2.87 -6.08 -5.86
N LEU A 100 -4.19 -6.23 -5.96
CA LEU A 100 -4.99 -5.56 -6.97
C LEU A 100 -4.86 -4.04 -6.86
N ARG A 101 -5.04 -3.47 -5.65
CA ARG A 101 -4.89 -2.02 -5.43
C ARG A 101 -3.50 -1.50 -5.82
N LEU A 102 -2.44 -2.25 -5.52
CA LEU A 102 -1.07 -1.87 -5.90
C LEU A 102 -0.84 -1.96 -7.42
N ARG A 103 -1.52 -2.89 -8.09
CA ARG A 103 -1.50 -3.01 -9.57
C ARG A 103 -2.26 -1.88 -10.24
N ASP A 104 -3.42 -1.50 -9.69
CA ASP A 104 -4.24 -0.41 -10.21
C ASP A 104 -3.51 0.95 -10.13
N LEU A 105 -2.53 1.07 -9.21
CA LEU A 105 -1.62 2.21 -9.10
C LEU A 105 -0.30 2.05 -9.87
N PHE A 106 -0.15 1.00 -10.68
CA PHE A 106 1.08 0.71 -11.43
C PHE A 106 2.35 0.50 -10.59
N ILE A 107 2.23 0.29 -9.27
CA ILE A 107 3.38 0.04 -8.38
C ILE A 107 3.87 -1.41 -8.52
N VAL A 108 2.93 -2.33 -8.75
CA VAL A 108 3.17 -3.77 -8.83
C VAL A 108 2.61 -4.28 -10.15
N GLU A 109 3.24 -5.30 -10.72
CA GLU A 109 2.70 -6.04 -11.86
C GLU A 109 2.56 -7.53 -11.54
N LYS A 110 1.77 -8.22 -12.36
CA LYS A 110 1.59 -9.67 -12.27
C LYS A 110 2.31 -10.33 -13.44
N VAL A 111 3.24 -11.22 -13.14
CA VAL A 111 4.01 -12.01 -14.11
C VAL A 111 3.61 -13.48 -13.95
N ALA A 112 2.88 -14.02 -14.93
CA ALA A 112 2.26 -15.34 -14.84
C ALA A 112 1.42 -15.50 -13.55
N ASN A 113 1.89 -16.29 -12.57
CA ASN A 113 1.21 -16.49 -11.28
C ASN A 113 1.86 -15.74 -10.10
N ASN A 114 2.91 -14.96 -10.38
CA ASN A 114 3.68 -14.23 -9.41
C ASN A 114 3.48 -12.72 -9.55
N TYR A 115 4.00 -11.99 -8.58
CA TYR A 115 3.97 -10.54 -8.50
C TYR A 115 5.37 -10.02 -8.25
N ARG A 116 5.64 -8.83 -8.79
CA ARG A 116 6.87 -8.08 -8.57
C ARG A 116 6.59 -6.58 -8.64
N ILE A 117 7.53 -5.77 -8.16
CA ILE A 117 7.52 -4.32 -8.42
C ILE A 117 7.54 -4.11 -9.93
N ASN A 118 6.77 -3.14 -10.42
CA ASN A 118 6.56 -2.92 -11.84
C ASN A 118 7.90 -2.80 -12.60
N GLU A 119 8.10 -3.66 -13.59
CA GLU A 119 9.33 -3.78 -14.38
C GLU A 119 10.62 -3.94 -13.55
N ASN A 120 10.48 -4.35 -12.28
CA ASN A 120 11.54 -4.38 -11.27
C ASN A 120 12.27 -3.02 -11.09
N MET A 121 11.61 -1.91 -11.45
CA MET A 121 12.11 -0.53 -11.39
C MET A 121 12.19 0.02 -9.96
N ASN A 122 12.99 1.06 -9.75
CA ASN A 122 12.95 1.79 -8.50
C ASN A 122 11.61 2.54 -8.36
N LEU A 123 11.11 2.69 -7.13
CA LEU A 123 9.86 3.44 -6.90
C LEU A 123 9.92 4.85 -7.51
N SER A 124 11.05 5.55 -7.43
CA SER A 124 11.22 6.87 -8.04
C SER A 124 11.02 6.88 -9.56
N GLU A 125 11.47 5.83 -10.25
CA GLU A 125 11.31 5.68 -11.69
C GLU A 125 9.85 5.39 -12.04
N ILE A 126 9.18 4.53 -11.27
CA ILE A 126 7.74 4.25 -11.44
C ILE A 126 6.92 5.54 -11.34
N PHE A 127 7.25 6.42 -10.39
CA PHE A 127 6.58 7.73 -10.25
C PHE A 127 6.92 8.73 -11.35
N ALA A 128 8.01 8.54 -12.09
CA ALA A 128 8.36 9.43 -13.19
C ALA A 128 7.72 8.97 -14.50
N GLU A 129 7.58 7.65 -14.69
CA GLU A 129 7.19 7.06 -15.97
C GLU A 129 5.76 6.56 -16.03
N LYS A 130 5.16 6.15 -14.89
CA LYS A 130 3.87 5.45 -14.86
C LYS A 130 2.77 6.17 -14.08
N ILE A 131 3.12 7.11 -13.21
CA ILE A 131 2.21 7.88 -12.34
C ILE A 131 2.40 9.37 -12.62
#